data_AF-A0A5M7PMR9-F1
#
_entry.id   AF-A0A5M7PMR9-F1
#
_cell.length_a   1.000
_cell.length_b   1.000
_cell.length_c   1.000
_cell.angle_alpha   90.00
_cell.angle_beta   90.00
_cell.angle_gamma   90.00
#
_symmetry.space_group_name_H-M   'P 1'
#
loop_
_entity.id
_entity.type
_entity.pdbx_description
1 polymer ?
#
loop_
_entity_poly.entity_id
_entity_poly.type
_entity_poly.pdbx_seq_one_letter_code
_entity_poly.pdbx_strand_id
1 'polypeptide(L)'
;AGEEVQLLQTNNDTHYGQIRDSEGRTTWIPLSQLSANPSLRTRVPQLEQQVKDLTAKLDNIDNSWNQRTAEMQNKVASSDGVINGLKDENQKLKNELIVAQKKVSAANVQLDDKQRTIIMQWFMYGGGVLGVGLLLGLLLPHMLPRRKKSDRWMN
;
A
#
# COMPACT_ATOMS: atom_id res chain seq x y z
N ALA A 1 -53.71 40.80 15.33
CA ALA A 1 -52.39 40.32 15.80
C ALA A 1 -52.57 39.88 17.25
N GLY A 2 -52.09 38.70 17.64
CA GLY A 2 -52.28 38.18 19.01
C GLY A 2 -51.27 38.79 19.98
N GLU A 3 -51.76 39.33 21.09
CA GLU A 3 -50.97 39.86 22.20
C GLU A 3 -50.86 38.83 23.32
N GLU A 4 -49.76 38.84 24.06
CA GLU A 4 -49.59 37.99 25.24
C GLU A 4 -50.43 38.54 26.39
N VAL A 5 -51.31 37.71 26.94
CA VAL A 5 -52.28 38.11 27.97
C VAL A 5 -52.33 37.06 29.07
N GLN A 6 -52.50 37.51 30.31
CA GLN A 6 -52.64 36.61 31.45
C GLN A 6 -54.12 36.29 31.69
N LEU A 7 -54.48 35.00 31.66
CA LEU A 7 -55.84 34.55 31.96
C LEU A 7 -56.07 34.60 33.48
N LEU A 8 -57.08 35.37 33.91
CA LEU A 8 -57.44 35.52 35.33
C LEU A 8 -58.61 34.63 35.73
N GLN A 9 -59.67 34.59 34.91
CA GLN A 9 -60.87 33.83 35.20
C GLN A 9 -61.53 33.34 33.91
N THR A 10 -62.16 32.18 33.94
CA THR A 10 -62.94 31.62 32.82
C THR A 10 -64.37 31.40 33.26
N ASN A 11 -65.31 31.88 32.45
CA ASN A 11 -66.74 31.60 32.61
C ASN A 11 -67.16 30.63 31.50
N ASN A 12 -67.39 29.36 31.87
CA ASN A 12 -67.77 28.31 30.93
C ASN A 12 -69.21 28.45 30.43
N ASP A 13 -70.10 29.12 31.18
CA ASP A 13 -71.50 29.30 30.78
C ASP A 13 -71.63 30.33 29.65
N THR A 14 -70.83 31.40 29.72
CA THR A 14 -70.85 32.48 28.72
C THR A 14 -69.78 32.32 27.64
N HIS A 15 -68.84 31.39 27.80
CA HIS A 15 -67.70 31.16 26.91
C HIS A 15 -66.73 32.36 26.80
N TYR A 16 -66.62 33.16 27.87
CA TYR A 16 -65.67 34.26 27.97
C TYR A 16 -64.59 34.00 29.03
N GLY A 17 -63.38 34.46 28.73
CA GLY A 17 -62.27 34.53 29.67
C GLY A 17 -61.95 35.97 30.02
N GLN A 18 -61.79 36.25 31.30
CA GLN A 18 -61.25 37.52 31.79
C GLN A 18 -59.72 37.45 31.69
N ILE A 19 -59.15 38.38 30.93
CA ILE A 19 -57.72 38.49 30.70
C ILE A 19 -57.17 39.80 31.26
N ARG A 20 -55.89 39.80 31.61
CA ARG A 20 -55.10 41.00 31.87
C ARG A 20 -54.09 41.20 30.75
N ASP A 21 -54.09 42.38 30.14
CA ASP A 21 -53.13 42.76 29.11
C ASP A 21 -51.80 43.26 29.72
N SER A 22 -50.83 43.55 28.84
CA SER A 22 -49.50 44.06 29.22
C SER A 22 -49.53 45.45 29.87
N GLU A 23 -50.61 46.21 29.66
CA GLU A 23 -50.86 47.54 30.23
C GLU A 23 -51.62 47.47 31.58
N GLY A 24 -51.91 46.25 32.07
CA GLY A 24 -52.59 46.00 33.34
C GLY A 24 -54.12 46.16 33.29
N ARG A 25 -54.70 46.38 32.11
CA ARG A 25 -56.15 46.47 31.92
C ARG A 25 -56.76 45.09 31.96
N THR A 26 -57.95 44.99 32.55
CA THR A 26 -58.69 43.74 32.66
C THR A 26 -59.90 43.78 31.74
N THR A 27 -59.99 42.84 30.80
CA THR A 27 -61.08 42.78 29.81
C THR A 27 -61.57 41.35 29.61
N TRP A 28 -62.81 41.20 29.14
CA TRP A 28 -63.41 39.90 28.82
C TRP A 28 -63.29 39.65 27.33
N ILE A 29 -62.70 38.52 26.95
CA ILE A 29 -62.59 38.09 25.55
C ILE A 29 -63.17 36.70 25.36
N PRO A 30 -63.74 36.39 24.17
CA PRO A 30 -64.21 35.05 23.88
C PRO A 30 -63.09 34.00 24.00
N LEU A 31 -63.38 32.85 24.61
CA LEU A 31 -62.41 31.76 24.78
C LEU A 31 -61.87 31.23 23.44
N SER A 32 -62.61 31.37 22.34
CA SER A 32 -62.18 30.98 21.00
C SER A 32 -61.04 31.84 20.44
N GLN A 33 -60.82 33.03 21.00
CA GLN A 33 -59.73 33.93 20.62
C GLN A 33 -58.50 33.80 21.53
N LEU A 34 -58.62 33.01 22.61
CA LEU A 34 -57.52 32.62 23.48
C LEU A 34 -56.86 31.36 22.95
N SER A 35 -55.59 31.45 22.59
CA SER A 35 -54.77 30.29 22.26
C SER A 35 -53.64 30.17 23.27
N ALA A 36 -53.44 28.97 23.81
CA ALA A 36 -52.26 28.65 24.63
C ALA A 36 -50.96 28.58 23.81
N ASN A 37 -51.05 28.65 22.47
CA ASN A 37 -49.90 28.70 21.60
C ASN A 37 -49.43 30.15 21.40
N PRO A 38 -48.10 30.43 21.49
CA PRO A 38 -47.54 31.74 21.21
C PRO A 38 -47.99 32.26 19.85
N SER A 39 -48.29 33.56 19.77
CA SER A 39 -48.75 34.18 18.53
C SER A 39 -47.68 34.08 17.43
N LEU A 40 -48.10 34.03 16.17
CA LEU A 40 -47.23 33.93 14.99
C LEU A 40 -46.11 34.99 14.98
N ARG A 41 -46.30 36.12 15.68
CA ARG A 41 -45.33 37.22 15.79
C ARG A 41 -44.03 36.81 16.50
N THR A 42 -44.07 35.83 17.40
CA THR A 42 -42.90 35.31 18.12
C THR A 42 -42.28 34.11 17.40
N ARG A 43 -43.11 33.30 16.72
CA ARG A 43 -42.65 32.09 16.01
C ARG A 43 -41.97 32.40 14.68
N VAL A 44 -42.42 33.41 13.92
CA VAL A 44 -41.82 33.77 12.62
C VAL A 44 -40.33 34.11 12.75
N PRO A 45 -39.89 35.03 13.63
CA PRO A 45 -38.47 35.34 13.75
C PRO A 45 -37.63 34.15 14.28
N GLN A 46 -38.20 33.33 15.17
CA GLN A 46 -37.53 32.10 15.63
C GLN A 46 -37.37 31.06 14.51
N LEU A 47 -38.40 30.88 13.68
CA LEU A 47 -38.36 29.94 12.54
C LEU A 47 -37.41 30.45 11.45
N GLU A 48 -37.39 31.75 11.17
CA GLU A 48 -36.42 32.37 10.25
C GLU A 48 -34.98 32.16 10.73
N GLN A 49 -34.72 32.34 12.03
CA GLN A 49 -33.40 32.09 12.60
C GLN A 49 -33.01 30.61 12.49
N GLN A 50 -33.93 29.68 12.76
CA GLN A 50 -33.67 28.25 12.60
C GLN A 50 -33.35 27.87 11.15
N VAL A 51 -34.11 28.41 10.19
CA VAL A 51 -33.83 28.20 8.76
C VAL A 51 -32.44 28.71 8.42
N LYS A 52 -32.08 29.92 8.86
CA LYS A 52 -30.75 30.49 8.63
C LYS A 52 -29.62 29.64 9.21
N ASP A 53 -29.78 29.15 10.44
CA ASP A 53 -28.79 28.30 11.10
C ASP A 53 -28.67 26.93 10.40
N LEU A 54 -29.79 26.36 9.95
CA LEU A 54 -29.83 25.11 9.19
C LEU A 54 -29.18 25.26 7.81
N THR A 55 -29.46 26.36 7.10
CA THR A 55 -28.81 26.70 5.83
C THR A 55 -27.31 26.87 6.02
N ALA A 56 -26.86 27.61 7.03
CA ALA A 56 -25.44 27.79 7.30
C ALA A 56 -24.72 26.46 7.63
N LYS A 57 -25.40 25.54 8.33
CA LYS A 57 -24.87 24.18 8.59
C LYS A 57 -24.78 23.36 7.31
N LEU A 58 -25.80 23.40 6.46
CA LEU A 58 -25.80 22.71 5.17
C LEU A 58 -24.68 23.22 4.25
N ASP A 59 -24.52 24.54 4.13
CA ASP A 59 -23.45 25.15 3.34
C ASP A 59 -22.07 24.73 3.87
N ASN A 60 -21.88 24.66 5.19
CA ASN A 60 -20.64 24.19 5.78
C ASN A 60 -20.38 22.70 5.47
N ILE A 61 -21.42 21.88 5.55
CA ILE A 61 -21.36 20.45 5.23
C ILE A 61 -20.98 20.26 3.77
N ASP A 62 -21.63 20.95 2.83
CA ASP A 62 -21.34 20.87 1.40
C ASP A 62 -19.89 21.28 1.09
N ASN A 63 -19.42 22.37 1.68
CA ASN A 63 -18.02 22.78 1.53
C ASN A 63 -17.04 21.70 2.06
N SER A 64 -17.34 21.11 3.21
CA SER A 64 -16.50 20.06 3.80
C SER A 64 -16.49 18.77 2.96
N TRP A 65 -17.63 18.40 2.36
CA TRP A 65 -17.76 17.25 1.49
C TRP A 65 -17.03 17.45 0.17
N ASN A 66 -17.15 18.63 -0.43
CA ASN A 66 -16.43 18.99 -1.65
C ASN A 66 -14.91 18.93 -1.40
N GLN A 67 -14.44 19.49 -0.29
CA GLN A 67 -13.03 19.43 0.09
C GLN A 67 -12.56 17.99 0.32
N ARG A 68 -13.29 17.19 1.10
CA ARG A 68 -12.95 15.78 1.36
C ARG A 68 -12.97 14.93 0.08
N THR A 69 -13.90 15.20 -0.83
CA THR A 69 -13.98 14.50 -2.12
C THR A 69 -12.78 14.83 -2.99
N ALA A 70 -12.39 16.11 -3.06
CA ALA A 70 -11.20 16.54 -3.78
C ALA A 70 -9.91 15.92 -3.17
N GLU A 71 -9.78 15.93 -1.84
CA GLU A 71 -8.67 15.29 -1.13
C GLU A 71 -8.62 13.78 -1.38
N MET A 72 -9.77 13.10 -1.34
CA MET A 72 -9.88 11.67 -1.64
C MET A 72 -9.46 11.38 -3.08
N GLN A 73 -9.94 12.17 -4.04
CA GLN A 73 -9.59 12.00 -5.45
C GLN A 73 -8.09 12.18 -5.69
N ASN A 74 -7.48 13.19 -5.07
CA ASN A 74 -6.04 13.41 -5.11
C ASN A 74 -5.26 12.26 -4.46
N LYS A 75 -5.73 11.75 -3.31
CA LYS A 75 -5.10 10.63 -2.61
C LYS A 75 -5.18 9.33 -3.41
N VAL A 76 -6.30 9.06 -4.07
CA VAL A 76 -6.47 7.89 -4.95
C VAL A 76 -5.53 8.01 -6.14
N ALA A 77 -5.52 9.15 -6.84
CA ALA A 77 -4.62 9.37 -7.98
C ALA A 77 -3.13 9.23 -7.59
N SER A 78 -2.74 9.79 -6.44
CA SER A 78 -1.39 9.62 -5.91
C SER A 78 -1.08 8.16 -5.56
N SER A 79 -2.04 7.42 -5.02
CA SER A 79 -1.85 6.00 -4.67
C SER A 79 -1.71 5.14 -5.92
N ASP A 80 -2.50 5.39 -6.96
CA ASP A 80 -2.39 4.70 -8.25
C ASP A 80 -1.01 4.90 -8.89
N GLY A 81 -0.46 6.12 -8.81
CA GLY A 81 0.91 6.42 -9.26
C GLY A 81 1.97 5.61 -8.52
N VAL A 82 1.87 5.55 -7.20
CA VAL A 82 2.80 4.76 -6.35
C VAL A 82 2.67 3.25 -6.64
N ILE A 83 1.44 2.74 -6.77
CA ILE A 83 1.19 1.32 -7.07
C ILE A 83 1.76 0.93 -8.42
N ASN A 84 1.58 1.77 -9.45
CA ASN A 84 2.15 1.52 -10.77
C ASN A 84 3.68 1.56 -10.74
N GLY A 85 4.28 2.53 -10.05
CA GLY A 85 5.74 2.59 -9.87
C GLY A 85 6.30 1.35 -9.17
N LEU A 86 5.66 0.91 -8.08
CA LEU A 86 6.05 -0.31 -7.37
C LEU A 86 5.88 -1.56 -8.23
N LYS A 87 4.85 -1.61 -9.07
CA LYS A 87 4.63 -2.74 -10.01
C LYS A 87 5.74 -2.81 -11.05
N ASP A 88 6.12 -1.67 -11.64
CA ASP A 88 7.19 -1.58 -12.63
C ASP A 88 8.55 -1.96 -12.02
N GLU A 89 8.84 -1.47 -10.81
CA GLU A 89 10.07 -1.81 -10.09
C GLU A 89 10.12 -3.30 -9.73
N ASN A 90 9.01 -3.89 -9.28
CA ASN A 90 8.92 -5.32 -9.00
C ASN A 90 9.15 -6.16 -10.27
N GLN A 91 8.61 -5.73 -11.40
CA GLN A 91 8.82 -6.41 -12.68
C GLN A 91 10.28 -6.29 -13.15
N LYS A 92 10.91 -5.13 -12.97
CA LYS A 92 12.34 -4.93 -13.25
C LYS A 92 13.22 -5.85 -12.38
N LEU A 93 12.98 -5.87 -11.08
CA LEU A 93 13.72 -6.71 -10.13
C LEU A 93 13.55 -8.21 -10.45
N LYS A 94 12.34 -8.66 -10.82
CA LYS A 94 12.12 -10.04 -11.27
C LYS A 94 12.92 -10.37 -12.52
N ASN A 95 12.95 -9.47 -13.50
CA ASN A 95 13.74 -9.66 -14.72
C ASN A 95 15.24 -9.71 -14.42
N GLU A 96 15.74 -8.81 -13.56
CA GLU A 96 17.15 -8.82 -13.11
C GLU A 96 17.51 -10.11 -12.39
N LEU A 97 16.61 -10.62 -11.54
CA LEU A 97 16.79 -11.89 -10.84
C LEU A 97 16.88 -13.05 -11.83
N ILE A 98 16.00 -13.12 -12.84
CA ILE A 98 16.05 -14.14 -13.90
C ILE A 98 17.38 -14.05 -14.66
N VAL A 99 17.83 -12.85 -15.01
CA VAL A 99 19.12 -12.66 -15.70
C VAL A 99 20.29 -13.08 -14.84
N ALA A 100 20.30 -12.70 -13.55
CA ALA A 100 21.34 -13.09 -12.60
C ALA A 100 21.37 -14.61 -12.43
N GLN A 101 20.21 -15.26 -12.27
CA GLN A 101 20.09 -16.70 -12.19
C GLN A 101 20.65 -17.38 -13.45
N LYS A 102 20.29 -16.89 -14.64
CA LYS A 102 20.80 -17.41 -15.92
C LYS A 102 22.31 -17.24 -16.04
N LYS A 103 22.87 -16.10 -15.61
CA LYS A 103 24.32 -15.87 -15.59
C LYS A 103 25.03 -16.84 -14.66
N VAL A 104 24.49 -17.08 -13.46
CA VAL A 104 25.03 -18.07 -12.51
C VAL A 104 24.97 -19.47 -13.11
N SER A 105 23.84 -19.88 -13.69
CA SER A 105 23.72 -21.18 -14.36
C SER A 105 24.68 -21.31 -15.54
N ALA A 106 24.83 -20.28 -16.37
CA ALA A 106 25.77 -20.28 -17.49
C ALA A 106 27.23 -20.31 -17.03
N ALA A 107 27.57 -19.64 -15.94
CA ALA A 107 28.89 -19.70 -15.32
C ALA A 107 29.18 -21.10 -14.77
N ASN A 108 28.20 -21.73 -14.11
CA ASN A 108 28.32 -23.11 -13.61
C ASN A 108 28.49 -24.12 -14.76
N VAL A 109 27.74 -23.98 -15.86
CA VAL A 109 27.90 -24.85 -17.03
C VAL A 109 29.26 -24.68 -17.70
N GLN A 110 29.76 -23.43 -17.81
CA GLN A 110 31.11 -23.19 -18.33
C GLN A 110 32.23 -23.70 -17.42
N LEU A 111 32.01 -23.73 -16.10
CA LEU A 111 32.96 -24.30 -15.15
C LEU A 111 33.03 -25.83 -15.29
N ASP A 112 31.91 -26.52 -15.53
CA ASP A 112 31.87 -27.97 -15.73
C ASP A 112 32.60 -28.40 -17.03
N ASP A 113 32.48 -27.62 -18.11
CA ASP A 113 33.13 -27.92 -19.38
C ASP A 113 34.65 -27.71 -19.33
N LYS A 114 35.13 -26.68 -18.61
CA LYS A 114 36.57 -26.45 -18.41
C LYS A 114 37.25 -27.50 -17.54
N GLN A 115 36.53 -28.10 -16.59
CA GLN A 115 37.11 -29.17 -15.76
C GLN A 115 37.36 -30.47 -16.54
N ARG A 116 36.58 -30.75 -17.59
CA ARG A 116 36.78 -31.93 -18.46
C ARG A 116 38.05 -31.83 -19.31
N THR A 117 38.43 -30.63 -19.76
CA THR A 117 39.65 -30.43 -20.58
C THR A 117 40.94 -30.55 -19.76
N ILE A 118 40.93 -30.13 -18.49
CA ILE A 118 42.14 -30.12 -17.63
C ILE A 118 42.57 -31.55 -17.25
N ILE A 119 41.62 -32.47 -17.07
CA ILE A 119 41.91 -33.89 -16.78
C ILE A 119 42.54 -34.60 -17.98
N MET A 120 42.04 -34.38 -19.21
CA MET A 120 42.56 -35.05 -20.40
C MET A 120 44.02 -34.70 -20.70
N GLN A 121 44.42 -33.45 -20.49
CA GLN A 121 45.79 -33.01 -20.79
C GLN A 121 46.81 -33.69 -19.86
N TRP A 122 46.55 -33.73 -18.55
CA TRP A 122 47.45 -34.38 -17.60
C TRP A 122 47.50 -35.90 -17.75
N PHE A 123 46.37 -36.57 -18.03
CA PHE A 123 46.36 -38.01 -18.30
C PHE A 123 47.11 -38.37 -19.59
N MET A 124 47.02 -37.53 -20.63
CA MET A 124 47.74 -37.76 -21.89
C MET A 124 49.26 -37.60 -21.73
N TYR A 125 49.71 -36.55 -21.03
CA TYR A 125 51.13 -36.38 -20.72
C TYR A 125 51.65 -37.44 -19.75
N GLY A 126 50.90 -37.77 -18.68
CA GLY A 126 51.28 -38.78 -17.69
C GLY A 126 51.33 -40.20 -18.27
N GLY A 127 50.28 -40.59 -19.02
CA GLY A 127 50.22 -41.90 -19.69
C GLY A 127 51.24 -42.06 -20.81
N GLY A 128 51.47 -40.99 -21.60
CA GLY A 128 52.47 -40.98 -22.67
C GLY A 128 53.90 -41.14 -22.13
N VAL A 129 54.25 -40.41 -21.07
CA VAL A 129 55.58 -40.51 -20.44
C VAL A 129 55.80 -41.88 -19.81
N LEU A 130 54.78 -42.45 -19.14
CA LEU A 130 54.87 -43.82 -18.60
C LEU A 130 55.03 -44.87 -19.72
N GLY A 131 54.30 -44.73 -20.83
CA GLY A 131 54.40 -45.64 -21.97
C GLY A 131 55.79 -45.60 -22.64
N VAL A 132 56.30 -44.41 -22.90
CA VAL A 132 57.65 -44.23 -23.47
C VAL A 132 58.73 -44.69 -22.49
N GLY A 133 58.58 -44.38 -21.21
CA GLY A 133 59.50 -44.81 -20.15
C GLY A 133 59.56 -46.34 -20.01
N LEU A 134 58.42 -47.02 -20.10
CA LEU A 134 58.36 -48.48 -20.05
C LEU A 134 58.97 -49.11 -21.31
N LEU A 135 58.67 -48.56 -22.49
CA LEU A 135 59.29 -49.01 -23.74
C LEU A 135 60.81 -48.86 -23.70
N LEU A 136 61.32 -47.68 -23.33
CA LEU A 136 62.75 -47.46 -23.23
C LEU A 136 63.40 -48.31 -22.13
N GLY A 137 62.75 -48.45 -20.97
CA GLY A 137 63.22 -49.30 -19.87
C GLY A 137 63.33 -50.78 -20.24
N LEU A 138 62.46 -51.27 -21.13
CA LEU A 138 62.51 -52.64 -21.64
C LEU A 138 63.52 -52.78 -22.80
N LEU A 139 63.61 -51.78 -23.68
CA LEU A 139 64.43 -51.85 -24.90
C LEU A 139 65.92 -51.58 -24.64
N LEU A 140 66.25 -50.60 -23.78
CA LEU A 140 67.62 -50.22 -23.44
C LEU A 140 68.49 -51.38 -22.92
N PRO A 141 68.03 -52.24 -22.00
CA PRO A 141 68.86 -53.36 -21.51
C PRO A 141 69.12 -54.43 -22.57
N HIS A 142 68.36 -54.46 -23.67
CA HIS A 142 68.56 -55.44 -24.74
C HIS A 142 69.57 -54.97 -25.79
N MET A 143 69.70 -53.67 -26.02
CA MET A 143 70.64 -53.11 -27.01
C MET A 143 72.00 -52.70 -26.44
N LEU A 144 72.13 -52.52 -25.12
CA LEU A 144 73.42 -52.21 -24.51
C LEU A 144 74.27 -53.49 -24.40
N PRO A 145 75.41 -53.60 -25.14
CA PRO A 145 76.28 -54.76 -25.01
C PRO A 145 76.83 -54.82 -23.59
N ARG A 146 76.57 -55.96 -22.93
CA ARG A 146 77.04 -56.29 -21.58
C ARG A 146 78.54 -56.05 -21.52
N ARG A 147 78.99 -55.05 -20.74
CA ARG A 147 80.42 -54.83 -20.49
C ARG A 147 81.00 -56.12 -19.92
N LYS A 148 81.83 -56.79 -20.72
CA LYS A 148 82.63 -57.93 -20.26
C LYS A 148 83.51 -57.42 -19.12
N LYS A 149 83.30 -57.93 -17.90
CA LYS A 149 84.35 -57.92 -16.88
C LYS A 149 85.34 -59.04 -17.25
N SER A 150 86.31 -58.66 -18.07
CA SER A 150 87.61 -59.28 -18.20
C SER A 150 88.59 -58.27 -17.57
N ASP A 151 89.54 -58.62 -16.71
CA ASP A 151 90.19 -59.91 -16.58
C ASP A 151 91.15 -59.88 -15.37
N ARG A 152 91.49 -61.10 -14.93
CA ARG A 152 92.82 -61.54 -14.46
C ARG A 152 93.37 -60.99 -13.13
N TRP A 153 93.30 -61.85 -12.12
CA TRP A 153 94.41 -62.08 -11.20
C TRP A 153 95.03 -63.44 -11.54
N MET A 154 96.25 -63.43 -12.08
CA MET A 154 97.40 -64.34 -11.82
C MET A 154 98.37 -64.32 -13.01
N ASN A 155 99.57 -63.79 -12.70
CA ASN A 155 100.86 -63.71 -13.41
C ASN A 155 100.89 -63.22 -14.86
#